data_AF-A0A958M9Y2-F1
#
_entry.id   AF-A0A958M9Y2-F1
#
_cell.length_a   1.000
_cell.length_b   1.000
_cell.length_c   1.000
_cell.angle_alpha   90.00
_cell.angle_beta   90.00
_cell.angle_gamma   90.00
#
_symmetry.space_group_name_H-M   'P 1'
#
loop_
_entity.id
_entity.type
_entity.pdbx_description
1 polymer ?
#
loop_
_entity_poly.entity_id
_entity_poly.type
_entity_poly.pdbx_seq_one_letter_code
_entity_poly.pdbx_strand_id
1 'polypeptide(L)'
;SGEVNHRQALSSAVAATVGLGNISGVAIAIYRGGPGVIFWIWVTALIGMCIKFYSCSLAIMYRDCDSSGKLQGGPMYYITKGLGKKAKPLAIFFCIAGLVGFLGVFTANQFTQSFIKVIRPDETITPLGEFNWKLGIGITLSVITSFVIFGGLKKIARVATAIVPFMVLLYFVAVMIVIALNTEHILPSLKLILTKAFDVRTAVEGGFWGLVILGVRRAVFSNEAGLGSAPMYHGQSRTDEPVQEGLVAMLGPFIDTIIVCTLTAIVIILSGAYLEAESDGILMTLIAFERSLFGYGDVILMLVVSAFAISTLFTYSYYGTKCLSFLTNVKISKLFNVYYVATITFAAVASVDLVINLIDLAYALMCIPNMIAVLMLAPRVNAAMNSYFKKRHGKT
;
A
#
# COMPACT_ATOMS: atom_id res chain seq x y z
N SER A 1 3.57 -17.22 20.02
CA SER A 1 4.12 -15.99 20.67
C SER A 1 4.22 -14.81 19.70
N GLY A 2 3.87 -13.58 20.08
CA GLY A 2 3.93 -12.39 19.18
C GLY A 2 3.57 -11.08 19.90
N GLU A 3 3.59 -9.93 19.23
CA GLU A 3 3.28 -8.62 19.86
C GLU A 3 1.81 -8.18 19.65
N VAL A 4 1.10 -8.69 18.63
CA VAL A 4 -0.25 -8.22 18.19
C VAL A 4 -1.26 -9.37 18.06
N ASN A 5 -2.51 -9.23 18.50
CA ASN A 5 -3.55 -10.29 18.37
C ASN A 5 -4.14 -10.35 16.94
N HIS A 6 -4.73 -11.47 16.52
CA HIS A 6 -5.18 -11.73 15.14
C HIS A 6 -6.23 -10.72 14.59
N ARG A 7 -7.23 -10.31 15.38
CA ARG A 7 -8.17 -9.25 14.96
C ARG A 7 -7.48 -7.91 14.81
N GLN A 8 -6.48 -7.63 15.64
CA GLN A 8 -5.65 -6.44 15.52
C GLN A 8 -4.74 -6.57 14.29
N ALA A 9 -4.17 -7.75 14.01
CA ALA A 9 -3.36 -8.00 12.83
C ALA A 9 -4.16 -7.88 11.53
N LEU A 10 -5.39 -8.42 11.46
CA LEU A 10 -6.29 -8.24 10.33
C LEU A 10 -6.74 -6.79 10.19
N SER A 11 -7.22 -6.18 11.28
CA SER A 11 -7.68 -4.79 11.24
C SER A 11 -6.52 -3.87 10.86
N SER A 12 -5.32 -4.09 11.38
CA SER A 12 -4.08 -3.37 11.03
C SER A 12 -3.57 -3.69 9.63
N ALA A 13 -3.78 -4.89 9.10
CA ALA A 13 -3.37 -5.25 7.74
C ALA A 13 -4.31 -4.65 6.69
N VAL A 14 -5.63 -4.74 6.90
CA VAL A 14 -6.65 -4.07 6.07
C VAL A 14 -6.48 -2.56 6.16
N ALA A 15 -6.26 -2.06 7.37
CA ALA A 15 -5.90 -0.68 7.64
C ALA A 15 -4.62 -0.19 6.95
N ALA A 16 -3.62 -1.06 6.86
CA ALA A 16 -2.33 -0.72 6.26
C ALA A 16 -2.34 -0.82 4.74
N THR A 17 -3.24 -1.64 4.16
CA THR A 17 -3.38 -1.73 2.70
C THR A 17 -4.25 -0.62 2.16
N VAL A 18 -5.38 -0.30 2.84
CA VAL A 18 -6.22 0.83 2.44
C VAL A 18 -5.47 2.12 2.75
N GLY A 19 -5.06 2.84 1.71
CA GLY A 19 -4.18 4.00 1.79
C GLY A 19 -4.21 4.88 0.54
N LEU A 20 -3.20 5.73 0.42
CA LEU A 20 -3.01 6.61 -0.74
C LEU A 20 -2.84 5.84 -2.06
N GLY A 21 -2.41 4.57 -2.01
CA GLY A 21 -2.35 3.70 -3.18
C GLY A 21 -3.72 3.43 -3.81
N ASN A 22 -4.78 3.31 -3.00
CA ASN A 22 -6.14 3.05 -3.49
C ASN A 22 -6.84 4.28 -4.06
N ILE A 23 -6.46 5.46 -3.54
CA ILE A 23 -7.04 6.73 -3.94
C ILE A 23 -6.24 7.26 -5.13
N SER A 24 -4.97 7.59 -4.89
CA SER A 24 -4.10 8.16 -5.89
C SER A 24 -3.59 7.15 -6.92
N GLY A 25 -3.28 5.91 -6.51
CA GLY A 25 -2.72 4.92 -7.43
C GLY A 25 -3.72 4.47 -8.49
N VAL A 26 -5.00 4.38 -8.13
CA VAL A 26 -6.11 4.13 -9.06
C VAL A 26 -6.26 5.30 -10.03
N ALA A 27 -6.24 6.53 -9.55
CA ALA A 27 -6.30 7.70 -10.40
C ALA A 27 -5.14 7.80 -11.39
N ILE A 28 -3.90 7.53 -10.96
CA ILE A 28 -2.72 7.44 -11.83
C ILE A 28 -2.91 6.37 -12.89
N ALA A 29 -3.48 5.21 -12.51
CA ALA A 29 -3.76 4.13 -13.44
C ALA A 29 -4.73 4.60 -14.53
N ILE A 30 -5.86 5.20 -14.12
CA ILE A 30 -6.90 5.68 -15.04
C ILE A 30 -6.36 6.80 -15.92
N TYR A 31 -5.58 7.73 -15.36
CA TYR A 31 -4.95 8.82 -16.11
C TYR A 31 -4.06 8.29 -17.25
N ARG A 32 -3.22 7.29 -16.96
CA ARG A 32 -2.23 6.75 -17.92
C ARG A 32 -2.75 5.66 -18.85
N GLY A 33 -3.75 4.89 -18.41
CA GLY A 33 -4.26 3.71 -19.11
C GLY A 33 -5.74 3.76 -19.45
N GLY A 34 -6.45 4.81 -19.05
CA GLY A 34 -7.91 4.89 -19.12
C GLY A 34 -8.60 3.94 -18.15
N PRO A 35 -9.95 3.96 -18.11
CA PRO A 35 -10.76 3.14 -17.21
C PRO A 35 -10.54 1.62 -17.34
N GLY A 36 -10.08 1.14 -18.50
CA GLY A 36 -9.85 -0.28 -18.77
C GLY A 36 -8.77 -0.92 -17.90
N VAL A 37 -7.83 -0.13 -17.37
CA VAL A 37 -6.74 -0.61 -16.51
C VAL A 37 -7.25 -1.27 -15.21
N ILE A 38 -8.44 -0.85 -14.75
CA ILE A 38 -9.04 -1.32 -13.49
C ILE A 38 -9.31 -2.83 -13.53
N PHE A 39 -9.67 -3.35 -14.70
CA PHE A 39 -9.85 -4.79 -14.88
C PHE A 39 -8.55 -5.56 -14.60
N TRP A 40 -7.42 -5.09 -15.12
CA TRP A 40 -6.11 -5.71 -14.90
C TRP A 40 -5.62 -5.54 -13.45
N ILE A 41 -6.05 -4.45 -12.80
CA ILE A 41 -5.86 -4.28 -11.36
C ILE A 41 -6.61 -5.37 -10.57
N TRP A 42 -7.85 -5.71 -10.95
CA TRP A 42 -8.61 -6.80 -10.33
C TRP A 42 -7.97 -8.17 -10.53
N VAL A 43 -7.57 -8.51 -11.75
CA VAL A 43 -6.91 -9.79 -12.06
C VAL A 43 -5.64 -9.94 -11.22
N THR A 44 -4.84 -8.87 -11.14
CA THR A 44 -3.61 -8.87 -10.34
C THR A 44 -3.91 -9.01 -8.84
N ALA A 45 -4.98 -8.41 -8.33
CA ALA A 45 -5.38 -8.55 -6.94
C ALA A 45 -5.77 -9.98 -6.58
N LEU A 46 -6.52 -10.68 -7.44
CA LEU A 46 -6.89 -12.08 -7.22
C LEU A 46 -5.65 -12.98 -7.13
N ILE A 47 -4.68 -12.80 -8.02
CA ILE A 47 -3.38 -13.48 -7.95
C ILE A 47 -2.64 -13.06 -6.67
N GLY A 48 -2.71 -11.78 -6.33
CA GLY A 48 -2.11 -11.19 -5.13
C GLY A 48 -2.65 -11.78 -3.82
N MET A 49 -3.92 -12.17 -3.76
CA MET A 49 -4.50 -12.88 -2.62
C MET A 49 -3.75 -14.19 -2.37
N CYS A 50 -3.52 -14.98 -3.42
CA CYS A 50 -2.73 -16.20 -3.33
C CYS A 50 -1.30 -15.89 -2.85
N ILE A 51 -0.62 -14.92 -3.46
CA ILE A 51 0.75 -14.55 -3.07
C ILE A 51 0.83 -14.15 -1.60
N LYS A 52 -0.13 -13.37 -1.10
CA LYS A 52 -0.18 -12.99 0.32
C LYS A 52 -0.45 -14.17 1.25
N PHE A 53 -1.34 -15.09 0.86
CA PHE A 53 -1.56 -16.32 1.63
C PHE A 53 -0.24 -17.08 1.85
N TYR A 54 0.51 -17.35 0.78
CA TYR A 54 1.77 -18.08 0.89
C TYR A 54 2.83 -17.31 1.66
N SER A 55 3.08 -16.05 1.29
CA SER A 55 4.14 -15.25 1.90
C SER A 55 3.90 -14.97 3.40
N CYS A 56 2.66 -14.75 3.82
CA CYS A 56 2.34 -14.54 5.23
C CYS A 56 2.34 -15.85 6.02
N SER A 57 1.94 -16.97 5.43
CA SER A 57 2.14 -18.30 6.05
C SER A 57 3.63 -18.56 6.30
N LEU A 58 4.48 -18.32 5.29
CA LEU A 58 5.93 -18.46 5.42
C LEU A 58 6.51 -17.55 6.51
N ALA A 59 5.97 -16.34 6.68
CA ALA A 59 6.39 -15.41 7.72
C ALA A 59 6.20 -15.95 9.15
N ILE A 60 5.20 -16.83 9.35
CA ILE A 60 4.98 -17.53 10.63
C ILE A 60 5.88 -18.76 10.74
N MET A 61 6.00 -19.55 9.66
CA MET A 61 6.78 -20.79 9.65
C MET A 61 8.27 -20.58 9.90
N TYR A 62 8.82 -19.44 9.48
CA TYR A 62 10.26 -19.17 9.47
C TYR A 62 10.64 -17.91 10.25
N ARG A 63 9.97 -17.66 11.38
CA ARG A 63 10.36 -16.57 12.29
C ARG A 63 11.74 -16.82 12.90
N ASP A 64 12.44 -15.74 13.22
CA ASP A 64 13.72 -15.77 13.93
C ASP A 64 13.82 -14.61 14.91
N CYS A 65 14.76 -14.66 15.85
CA CYS A 65 15.01 -13.55 16.76
C CYS A 65 15.98 -12.53 16.16
N ASP A 66 15.71 -11.24 16.37
CA ASP A 66 16.69 -10.19 16.10
C ASP A 66 17.80 -10.16 17.16
N SER A 67 18.76 -9.24 17.01
CA SER A 67 19.87 -9.05 17.96
C SER A 67 19.43 -8.65 19.37
N SER A 68 18.15 -8.29 19.57
CA SER A 68 17.56 -8.00 20.89
C SER A 68 16.74 -9.17 21.46
N GLY A 69 16.75 -10.33 20.80
CA GLY A 69 16.00 -11.51 21.21
C GLY A 69 14.51 -11.44 20.89
N LYS A 70 14.05 -10.42 20.16
CA LYS A 70 12.64 -10.28 19.79
C LYS A 70 12.36 -11.07 18.52
N LEU A 71 11.24 -11.79 18.53
CA LEU A 71 10.77 -12.55 17.38
C LEU A 71 10.47 -11.62 16.19
N GLN A 72 10.91 -12.03 15.02
CA GLN A 72 10.78 -11.33 13.76
C GLN A 72 10.34 -12.29 12.65
N GLY A 73 9.53 -11.77 11.72
CA GLY A 73 9.17 -12.47 10.49
C GLY A 73 9.25 -11.53 9.29
N GLY A 74 9.17 -12.12 8.10
CA GLY A 74 9.24 -11.41 6.83
C GLY A 74 10.17 -12.08 5.82
N PRO A 75 10.32 -11.48 4.63
CA PRO A 75 11.00 -12.13 3.50
C PRO A 75 12.45 -12.49 3.79
N MET A 76 13.18 -11.60 4.43
CA MET A 76 14.56 -11.84 4.81
C MET A 76 14.74 -13.10 5.70
N TYR A 77 13.74 -13.45 6.50
CA TYR A 77 13.79 -14.59 7.40
C TYR A 77 13.42 -15.90 6.71
N TYR A 78 12.31 -15.97 5.96
CA TYR A 78 12.02 -17.20 5.21
C TYR A 78 12.96 -17.43 4.03
N ILE A 79 13.58 -16.39 3.47
CA ILE A 79 14.69 -16.57 2.51
C ILE A 79 15.85 -17.28 3.20
N THR A 80 16.32 -16.79 4.36
CA THR A 80 17.52 -17.35 5.00
C THR A 80 17.28 -18.65 5.75
N LYS A 81 16.10 -18.85 6.34
CA LYS A 81 15.74 -20.04 7.12
C LYS A 81 15.05 -21.10 6.29
N GLY A 82 14.24 -20.70 5.31
CA GLY A 82 13.50 -21.61 4.43
C GLY A 82 14.34 -22.12 3.26
N LEU A 83 14.95 -21.22 2.48
CA LEU A 83 15.84 -21.62 1.36
C LEU A 83 17.24 -22.01 1.85
N GLY A 84 17.57 -21.67 3.09
CA GLY A 84 18.85 -21.95 3.73
C GLY A 84 19.86 -20.82 3.60
N LYS A 85 20.97 -20.96 4.33
CA LYS A 85 21.98 -19.90 4.51
C LYS A 85 22.61 -19.40 3.20
N LYS A 86 22.66 -20.25 2.16
CA LYS A 86 23.20 -19.88 0.83
C LYS A 86 22.36 -18.81 0.13
N ALA A 87 21.08 -18.66 0.47
CA ALA A 87 20.20 -17.63 -0.08
C ALA A 87 20.32 -16.28 0.64
N LYS A 88 21.24 -16.12 1.61
CA LYS A 88 21.45 -14.84 2.33
C LYS A 88 21.69 -13.63 1.40
N PRO A 89 22.43 -13.73 0.28
CA PRO A 89 22.55 -12.61 -0.66
C PRO A 89 21.20 -12.11 -1.19
N LEU A 90 20.24 -13.02 -1.40
CA LEU A 90 18.88 -12.67 -1.86
C LEU A 90 18.09 -11.90 -0.80
N ALA A 91 18.25 -12.27 0.48
CA ALA A 91 17.66 -11.54 1.60
C ALA A 91 18.30 -10.15 1.80
N ILE A 92 19.61 -10.03 1.57
CA ILE A 92 20.33 -8.75 1.60
C ILE A 92 19.81 -7.85 0.47
N PHE A 93 19.69 -8.39 -0.75
CA PHE A 93 19.14 -7.66 -1.90
C PHE A 93 17.73 -7.14 -1.62
N PHE A 94 16.85 -8.00 -1.09
CA PHE A 94 15.52 -7.59 -0.64
C PHE A 94 15.57 -6.42 0.34
N CYS A 95 16.44 -6.49 1.35
CA CYS A 95 16.52 -5.44 2.37
C CYS A 95 17.07 -4.12 1.81
N ILE A 96 18.07 -4.16 0.94
CA ILE A 96 18.63 -2.96 0.30
C ILE A 96 17.57 -2.27 -0.56
N ALA A 97 16.84 -3.03 -1.40
CA ALA A 97 15.72 -2.49 -2.16
C ALA A 97 14.61 -1.95 -1.24
N GLY A 98 14.33 -2.65 -0.13
CA GLY A 98 13.39 -2.22 0.91
C GLY A 98 13.75 -0.91 1.58
N LEU A 99 15.03 -0.58 1.76
CA LEU A 99 15.45 0.71 2.32
C LEU A 99 14.99 1.90 1.44
N VAL A 100 14.84 1.67 0.12
CA VAL A 100 14.32 2.68 -0.82
C VAL A 100 12.79 2.58 -0.96
N GLY A 101 12.26 1.36 -1.07
CA GLY A 101 10.82 1.15 -1.24
C GLY A 101 9.99 1.65 -0.06
N PHE A 102 10.55 1.61 1.15
CA PHE A 102 9.86 2.03 2.37
C PHE A 102 10.16 3.47 2.79
N LEU A 103 10.54 4.38 1.88
CA LEU A 103 10.81 5.79 2.22
C LEU A 103 9.55 6.66 2.39
N GLY A 104 8.37 6.16 1.99
CA GLY A 104 7.11 6.93 2.12
C GLY A 104 7.08 8.19 1.24
N VAL A 105 8.00 8.30 0.27
CA VAL A 105 8.10 9.47 -0.61
C VAL A 105 6.82 9.69 -1.43
N PHE A 106 6.19 8.63 -1.92
CA PHE A 106 4.90 8.71 -2.61
C PHE A 106 3.83 9.31 -1.72
N THR A 107 3.74 8.82 -0.50
CA THR A 107 2.77 9.30 0.49
C THR A 107 2.93 10.78 0.80
N ALA A 108 4.17 11.22 1.09
CA ALA A 108 4.45 12.61 1.40
C ALA A 108 4.18 13.53 0.20
N ASN A 109 4.52 13.08 -1.02
CA ASN A 109 4.27 13.83 -2.24
C ASN A 109 2.76 14.00 -2.50
N GLN A 110 2.00 12.89 -2.51
CA GLN A 110 0.55 12.95 -2.80
C GLN A 110 -0.23 13.70 -1.71
N PHE A 111 0.17 13.60 -0.44
CA PHE A 111 -0.39 14.45 0.60
C PHE A 111 -0.17 15.94 0.30
N THR A 112 1.05 16.31 -0.09
CA THR A 112 1.41 17.70 -0.39
C THR A 112 0.60 18.24 -1.58
N GLN A 113 0.45 17.45 -2.65
CA GLN A 113 -0.39 17.81 -3.80
C GLN A 113 -1.86 18.02 -3.38
N SER A 114 -2.38 17.14 -2.52
CA SER A 114 -3.76 17.25 -2.02
C SER A 114 -3.96 18.52 -1.20
N PHE A 115 -3.03 18.80 -0.28
CA PHE A 115 -3.12 19.96 0.59
C PHE A 115 -3.09 21.26 -0.21
N ILE A 116 -2.18 21.38 -1.19
CA ILE A 116 -2.08 22.58 -2.04
C ILE A 116 -3.36 22.78 -2.85
N LYS A 117 -3.92 21.71 -3.42
CA LYS A 117 -5.13 21.80 -4.24
C LYS A 117 -6.37 22.23 -3.45
N VAL A 118 -6.56 21.64 -2.26
CA VAL A 118 -7.79 21.83 -1.47
C VAL A 118 -7.72 23.11 -0.63
N ILE A 119 -6.60 23.33 0.06
CA ILE A 119 -6.47 24.46 0.99
C ILE A 119 -6.12 25.76 0.26
N ARG A 120 -5.42 25.65 -0.89
CA ARG A 120 -4.91 26.79 -1.66
C ARG A 120 -4.21 27.82 -0.77
N PRO A 121 -3.20 27.40 0.01
CA PRO A 121 -2.66 28.22 1.09
C PRO A 121 -1.99 29.52 0.61
N ASP A 122 -1.61 29.59 -0.66
CA ASP A 122 -1.11 30.81 -1.30
C ASP A 122 -2.17 31.91 -1.41
N GLU A 123 -3.42 31.51 -1.65
CA GLU A 123 -4.59 32.40 -1.73
C GLU A 123 -5.21 32.65 -0.34
N THR A 124 -5.26 31.62 0.50
CA THR A 124 -6.06 31.63 1.75
C THR A 124 -5.26 32.01 3.00
N ILE A 125 -3.94 31.83 3.01
CA ILE A 125 -3.10 32.07 4.19
C ILE A 125 -2.07 33.17 3.91
N THR A 126 -1.13 32.92 2.99
CA THR A 126 -0.10 33.90 2.61
C THR A 126 0.54 33.55 1.27
N PRO A 127 0.80 34.55 0.40
CA PRO A 127 1.44 34.33 -0.89
C PRO A 127 2.94 34.11 -0.72
N LEU A 128 3.35 32.85 -0.53
CA LEU A 128 4.75 32.45 -0.36
C LEU A 128 5.29 31.76 -1.62
N GLY A 129 4.42 31.42 -2.57
CA GLY A 129 4.73 30.61 -3.73
C GLY A 129 4.65 29.11 -3.44
N GLU A 130 4.30 28.35 -4.49
CA GLU A 130 4.04 26.91 -4.40
C GLU A 130 5.22 26.12 -3.83
N PHE A 131 6.45 26.45 -4.23
CA PHE A 131 7.65 25.75 -3.74
C PHE A 131 7.84 25.89 -2.22
N ASN A 132 7.66 27.10 -1.68
CA ASN A 132 7.82 27.36 -0.25
C ASN A 132 6.71 26.68 0.56
N TRP A 133 5.48 26.64 0.03
CA TRP A 133 4.39 25.87 0.62
C TRP A 133 4.68 24.37 0.63
N LYS A 134 5.14 23.80 -0.49
CA LYS A 134 5.56 22.39 -0.56
C LYS A 134 6.63 22.07 0.49
N LEU A 135 7.65 22.92 0.60
CA LEU A 135 8.71 22.78 1.60
C LEU A 135 8.15 22.81 3.04
N GLY A 136 7.30 23.80 3.36
CA GLY A 136 6.68 23.95 4.68
C GLY A 136 5.79 22.77 5.07
N ILE A 137 5.01 22.25 4.13
CA ILE A 137 4.20 21.03 4.31
C ILE A 137 5.11 19.83 4.59
N GLY A 138 6.18 19.66 3.80
CA GLY A 138 7.18 18.61 4.01
C GLY A 138 7.82 18.67 5.40
N ILE A 139 8.25 19.86 5.83
CA ILE A 139 8.80 20.07 7.19
C ILE A 139 7.78 19.70 8.26
N THR A 140 6.52 20.12 8.08
CA THR A 140 5.44 19.83 9.03
C THR A 140 5.17 18.33 9.15
N LEU A 141 5.07 17.62 8.01
CA LEU A 141 4.94 16.16 7.98
C LEU A 141 6.13 15.46 8.64
N SER A 142 7.34 15.93 8.38
CA SER A 142 8.57 15.42 8.99
C SER A 142 8.55 15.56 10.51
N VAL A 143 8.14 16.72 11.03
CA VAL A 143 8.01 16.98 12.48
C VAL A 143 6.95 16.07 13.10
N ILE A 144 5.73 16.03 12.55
CA ILE A 144 4.65 15.15 13.04
C ILE A 144 5.10 13.69 13.05
N THR A 145 5.76 13.26 11.97
CA THR A 145 6.23 11.88 11.84
C THR A 145 7.31 11.55 12.85
N SER A 146 8.27 12.46 13.07
CA SER A 146 9.35 12.27 14.04
C SER A 146 8.81 12.00 15.46
N PHE A 147 7.78 12.73 15.90
CA PHE A 147 7.18 12.53 17.22
C PHE A 147 6.67 11.10 17.45
N VAL A 148 6.21 10.41 16.41
CA VAL A 148 5.66 9.06 16.52
C VAL A 148 6.74 8.00 16.31
N ILE A 149 7.52 8.10 15.23
CA ILE A 149 8.42 7.01 14.82
C ILE A 149 9.62 6.82 15.77
N PHE A 150 10.12 7.89 16.40
CA PHE A 150 11.20 7.78 17.40
C PHE A 150 10.73 7.10 18.70
N GLY A 151 9.41 7.04 18.95
CA GLY A 151 8.83 6.24 20.04
C GLY A 151 8.83 4.73 19.80
N GLY A 152 9.22 4.27 18.61
CA GLY A 152 9.33 2.85 18.26
C GLY A 152 7.99 2.16 17.99
N LEU A 153 8.05 0.84 17.72
CA LEU A 153 6.92 0.04 17.22
C LEU A 153 5.65 0.12 18.08
N LYS A 154 5.78 0.11 19.42
CA LYS A 154 4.60 0.18 20.31
C LYS A 154 3.83 1.49 20.13
N LYS A 155 4.52 2.62 19.92
CA LYS A 155 3.88 3.92 19.68
C LYS A 155 3.28 3.97 18.28
N ILE A 156 4.02 3.51 17.27
CA ILE A 156 3.54 3.39 15.88
C ILE A 156 2.24 2.59 15.82
N ALA A 157 2.24 1.36 16.37
CA ALA A 157 1.07 0.48 16.36
C ALA A 157 -0.12 1.10 17.10
N ARG A 158 0.10 1.71 18.28
CA ARG A 158 -0.98 2.36 19.04
C ARG A 158 -1.63 3.50 18.25
N VAL A 159 -0.84 4.36 17.63
CA VAL A 159 -1.36 5.50 16.87
C VAL A 159 -2.05 5.02 15.60
N ALA A 160 -1.45 4.07 14.86
CA ALA A 160 -2.07 3.50 13.67
C ALA A 160 -3.42 2.84 14.00
N THR A 161 -3.50 1.97 15.01
CA THR A 161 -4.75 1.30 15.40
C THR A 161 -5.85 2.29 15.82
N ALA A 162 -5.49 3.48 16.34
CA ALA A 162 -6.46 4.51 16.67
C ALA A 162 -6.96 5.29 15.43
N ILE A 163 -6.06 5.65 14.52
CA ILE A 163 -6.38 6.48 13.34
C ILE A 163 -7.13 5.68 12.28
N VAL A 164 -6.76 4.41 12.06
CA VAL A 164 -7.24 3.71 10.86
C VAL A 164 -8.75 3.45 10.84
N PRO A 165 -9.40 2.98 11.91
CA PRO A 165 -10.85 2.77 11.88
C PRO A 165 -11.62 4.03 11.48
N PHE A 166 -11.15 5.20 11.94
CA PHE A 166 -11.73 6.50 11.59
C PHE A 166 -11.55 6.82 10.10
N MET A 167 -10.34 6.70 9.55
CA MET A 167 -10.08 7.07 8.15
C MET A 167 -10.79 6.14 7.15
N VAL A 168 -10.84 4.85 7.45
CA VAL A 168 -11.56 3.85 6.63
C VAL A 168 -13.06 4.15 6.68
N LEU A 169 -13.64 4.36 7.86
CA LEU A 169 -15.06 4.66 8.00
C LEU A 169 -15.44 5.94 7.27
N LEU A 170 -14.69 7.03 7.47
CA LEU A 170 -14.95 8.32 6.84
C LEU A 170 -14.88 8.20 5.31
N TYR A 171 -13.86 7.52 4.79
CA TYR A 171 -13.72 7.27 3.36
C TYR A 171 -14.88 6.44 2.79
N PHE A 172 -15.20 5.31 3.42
CA PHE A 172 -16.28 4.44 2.98
C PHE A 172 -17.63 5.15 3.00
N VAL A 173 -17.93 5.92 4.05
CA VAL A 173 -19.17 6.70 4.11
C VAL A 173 -19.24 7.71 2.97
N ALA A 174 -18.18 8.47 2.72
CA ALA A 174 -18.15 9.45 1.63
C ALA A 174 -18.38 8.79 0.27
N VAL A 175 -17.70 7.67 0.01
CA VAL A 175 -17.87 6.88 -1.22
C VAL A 175 -19.28 6.32 -1.36
N MET A 176 -19.85 5.77 -0.28
CA MET A 176 -21.21 5.21 -0.30
C MET A 176 -22.26 6.29 -0.55
N ILE A 177 -22.07 7.51 -0.04
CA ILE A 177 -22.94 8.65 -0.35
C ILE A 177 -22.87 8.97 -1.84
N VAL A 178 -21.67 9.08 -2.42
CA VAL A 178 -21.51 9.34 -3.87
C VAL A 178 -22.23 8.29 -4.70
N ILE A 179 -22.05 7.01 -4.35
CA ILE A 179 -22.66 5.88 -5.07
C ILE A 179 -24.19 5.90 -4.92
N ALA A 180 -24.71 6.18 -3.73
CA ALA A 180 -26.15 6.27 -3.49
C ALA A 180 -26.81 7.43 -4.27
N LEU A 181 -26.08 8.53 -4.49
CA LEU A 181 -26.54 9.66 -5.29
C LEU A 181 -26.45 9.41 -6.81
N ASN A 182 -25.70 8.39 -7.25
CA ASN A 182 -25.39 8.13 -8.66
C ASN A 182 -25.60 6.65 -9.06
N THR A 183 -26.62 6.00 -8.51
CA THR A 183 -26.86 4.55 -8.67
C THR A 183 -27.00 4.12 -10.13
N GLU A 184 -27.62 4.96 -10.96
CA GLU A 184 -27.82 4.70 -12.39
C GLU A 184 -26.51 4.61 -13.19
N HIS A 185 -25.45 5.27 -12.72
CA HIS A 185 -24.15 5.34 -13.39
C HIS A 185 -23.17 4.23 -12.97
N ILE A 186 -23.52 3.41 -11.97
CA ILE A 186 -22.67 2.30 -11.50
C ILE A 186 -22.48 1.26 -12.61
N LEU A 187 -23.58 0.74 -13.16
CA LEU A 187 -23.53 -0.31 -14.17
C LEU A 187 -22.88 0.16 -15.48
N PRO A 188 -23.16 1.37 -16.00
CA PRO A 188 -22.40 1.96 -17.10
C PRO A 188 -20.90 2.07 -16.83
N SER A 189 -20.50 2.46 -15.62
CA SER A 189 -19.07 2.58 -15.25
C SER A 189 -18.36 1.23 -15.26
N LEU A 190 -19.00 0.18 -14.71
CA LEU A 190 -18.47 -1.19 -14.75
C LEU A 190 -18.39 -1.72 -16.19
N LYS A 191 -19.41 -1.45 -17.01
CA LYS A 191 -19.39 -1.80 -18.44
C LYS A 191 -18.26 -1.08 -19.17
N LEU A 192 -18.02 0.19 -18.86
CA LEU A 192 -16.92 0.97 -19.44
C LEU A 192 -15.56 0.37 -19.11
N ILE A 193 -15.33 -0.01 -17.84
CA ILE A 193 -14.10 -0.70 -17.42
C ILE A 193 -13.87 -1.96 -18.25
N LEU A 194 -14.87 -2.83 -18.36
CA LEU A 194 -14.75 -4.08 -19.12
C LEU A 194 -14.53 -3.84 -20.62
N THR A 195 -15.30 -2.92 -21.21
CA THR A 195 -15.20 -2.63 -22.65
C THR A 195 -13.83 -2.05 -23.00
N LYS A 196 -13.31 -1.16 -22.14
CA LYS A 196 -11.99 -0.54 -22.36
C LYS A 196 -10.82 -1.46 -22.02
N ALA A 197 -11.00 -2.45 -21.16
CA ALA A 197 -9.97 -3.42 -20.84
C ALA A 197 -9.60 -4.33 -22.04
N PHE A 198 -10.57 -4.56 -22.93
CA PHE A 198 -10.45 -5.44 -24.09
C PHE A 198 -10.62 -4.69 -25.42
N ASP A 199 -10.30 -3.40 -25.47
CA ASP A 199 -10.43 -2.60 -26.69
C ASP A 199 -9.48 -3.15 -27.79
N VAL A 200 -10.08 -3.83 -28.77
CA VAL A 200 -9.36 -4.59 -29.81
C VAL A 200 -8.49 -3.67 -30.66
N ARG A 201 -8.89 -2.41 -30.83
CA ARG A 201 -8.12 -1.40 -31.57
C ARG A 201 -6.77 -1.13 -30.91
N THR A 202 -6.76 -0.96 -29.59
CA THR A 202 -5.53 -0.77 -28.79
C THR A 202 -4.69 -2.05 -28.70
N ALA A 203 -5.30 -3.23 -28.87
CA ALA A 203 -4.59 -4.51 -28.90
C ALA A 203 -3.79 -4.72 -30.18
N VAL A 204 -4.32 -4.33 -31.34
CA VAL A 204 -3.61 -4.42 -32.63
C VAL A 204 -2.44 -3.42 -32.71
N GLU A 205 -2.59 -2.25 -32.07
CA GLU A 205 -1.56 -1.21 -31.99
C GLU A 205 -0.47 -1.49 -30.92
N GLY A 206 -0.54 -2.62 -30.21
CA GLY A 206 0.44 -3.03 -29.19
C GLY A 206 0.27 -2.40 -27.80
N GLY A 207 -0.69 -1.48 -27.64
CA GLY A 207 -0.98 -0.80 -26.37
C GLY A 207 -1.60 -1.71 -25.29
N PHE A 208 -2.14 -2.86 -25.68
CA PHE A 208 -2.76 -3.83 -24.75
C PHE A 208 -1.79 -4.31 -23.66
N TRP A 209 -0.57 -4.72 -24.02
CA TRP A 209 0.40 -5.17 -23.02
C TRP A 209 0.87 -4.03 -22.11
N GLY A 210 0.93 -2.80 -22.62
CA GLY A 210 1.18 -1.61 -21.81
C GLY A 210 0.09 -1.42 -20.74
N LEU A 211 -1.17 -1.60 -21.11
CA LEU A 211 -2.31 -1.53 -20.18
C LEU A 211 -2.25 -2.62 -19.11
N VAL A 212 -1.95 -3.86 -19.50
CA VAL A 212 -1.78 -4.99 -18.56
C VAL A 212 -0.66 -4.70 -17.57
N ILE A 213 0.53 -4.33 -18.06
CA ILE A 213 1.70 -4.02 -17.23
C ILE A 213 1.41 -2.86 -16.29
N LEU A 214 0.73 -1.82 -16.77
CA LEU A 214 0.31 -0.69 -15.94
C LEU A 214 -0.65 -1.16 -14.82
N GLY A 215 -1.64 -1.99 -15.15
CA GLY A 215 -2.57 -2.55 -14.17
C GLY A 215 -1.86 -3.39 -13.11
N VAL A 216 -0.90 -4.22 -13.53
CA VAL A 216 -0.06 -5.01 -12.60
C VAL A 216 0.74 -4.09 -11.68
N ARG A 217 1.44 -3.09 -12.22
CA ARG A 217 2.24 -2.13 -11.42
C ARG A 217 1.38 -1.43 -10.37
N ARG A 218 0.18 -0.98 -10.75
CA ARG A 218 -0.71 -0.23 -9.84
C ARG A 218 -1.38 -1.14 -8.80
N ALA A 219 -1.76 -2.35 -9.18
CA ALA A 219 -2.29 -3.32 -8.22
C ALA A 219 -1.26 -3.71 -7.17
N VAL A 220 -0.02 -4.01 -7.60
CA VAL A 220 1.09 -4.31 -6.67
C VAL A 220 1.36 -3.13 -5.74
N PHE A 221 1.28 -1.89 -6.24
CA PHE A 221 1.40 -0.70 -5.40
C PHE A 221 0.26 -0.58 -4.37
N SER A 222 -0.98 -0.85 -4.79
CA SER A 222 -2.17 -0.73 -3.93
C SER A 222 -2.21 -1.79 -2.84
N ASN A 223 -2.21 -3.07 -3.23
CA ASN A 223 -2.38 -4.15 -2.27
C ASN A 223 -1.07 -4.69 -1.71
N GLU A 224 0.08 -4.24 -2.20
CA GLU A 224 1.41 -4.69 -1.77
C GLU A 224 1.64 -6.22 -1.90
N ALA A 225 0.84 -6.90 -2.74
CA ALA A 225 1.05 -8.32 -2.99
C ALA A 225 2.34 -8.54 -3.79
N GLY A 226 3.14 -9.51 -3.35
CA GLY A 226 4.44 -9.79 -3.96
C GLY A 226 5.58 -8.89 -3.48
N LEU A 227 5.30 -7.73 -2.87
CA LEU A 227 6.34 -6.85 -2.33
C LEU A 227 7.04 -7.43 -1.09
N GLY A 228 6.34 -8.25 -0.30
CA GLY A 228 6.90 -8.84 0.92
C GLY A 228 6.79 -7.97 2.19
N SER A 229 6.17 -6.80 2.11
CA SER A 229 5.85 -5.94 3.26
C SER A 229 4.83 -6.58 4.22
N ALA A 230 3.72 -7.10 3.71
CA ALA A 230 2.68 -7.75 4.51
C ALA A 230 3.23 -8.88 5.42
N PRO A 231 4.06 -9.81 4.91
CA PRO A 231 4.80 -10.77 5.73
C PRO A 231 5.60 -10.17 6.90
N MET A 232 6.16 -8.97 6.77
CA MET A 232 6.94 -8.32 7.84
C MET A 232 6.05 -7.87 9.01
N TYR A 233 4.79 -7.55 8.72
CA TYR A 233 3.79 -7.20 9.74
C TYR A 233 3.14 -8.44 10.35
N HIS A 234 2.61 -9.34 9.51
CA HIS A 234 2.00 -10.61 9.96
C HIS A 234 3.01 -11.51 10.68
N GLY A 235 4.29 -11.41 10.34
CA GLY A 235 5.38 -12.04 11.08
C GLY A 235 5.45 -11.67 12.56
N GLN A 236 4.75 -10.64 13.04
CA GLN A 236 4.71 -10.22 14.45
C GLN A 236 3.44 -10.66 15.20
N SER A 237 2.49 -11.31 14.53
CA SER A 237 1.21 -11.66 15.15
C SER A 237 1.35 -12.79 16.19
N ARG A 238 0.49 -12.78 17.21
CA ARG A 238 0.40 -13.80 18.27
C ARG A 238 -0.31 -15.05 17.77
N THR A 239 0.25 -15.69 16.75
CA THR A 239 -0.23 -16.96 16.21
C THR A 239 0.94 -17.91 16.00
N ASP A 240 0.69 -19.18 16.27
CA ASP A 240 1.59 -20.29 15.96
C ASP A 240 0.99 -21.16 14.84
N GLU A 241 -0.14 -20.75 14.25
CA GLU A 241 -0.80 -21.40 13.12
C GLU A 241 -0.60 -20.61 11.81
N PRO A 242 0.35 -21.03 10.95
CA PRO A 242 0.69 -20.30 9.74
C PRO A 242 -0.46 -20.15 8.75
N VAL A 243 -1.26 -21.21 8.57
CA VAL A 243 -2.30 -21.26 7.55
C VAL A 243 -3.42 -20.29 7.89
N GLN A 244 -3.79 -20.21 9.17
CA GLN A 244 -4.77 -19.24 9.65
C GLN A 244 -4.31 -17.80 9.37
N GLU A 245 -3.04 -17.49 9.59
CA GLU A 245 -2.53 -16.15 9.30
C GLU A 245 -2.51 -15.85 7.79
N GLY A 246 -2.12 -16.83 6.97
CA GLY A 246 -2.19 -16.73 5.52
C GLY A 246 -3.61 -16.44 5.02
N LEU A 247 -4.62 -17.15 5.54
CA LEU A 247 -6.03 -16.94 5.18
C LEU A 247 -6.53 -15.54 5.54
N VAL A 248 -6.00 -14.95 6.60
CA VAL A 248 -6.36 -13.60 7.01
C VAL A 248 -5.63 -12.53 6.21
N ALA A 249 -4.35 -12.75 5.91
CA ALA A 249 -3.58 -11.85 5.06
C ALA A 249 -4.14 -11.77 3.62
N MET A 250 -4.72 -12.86 3.10
CA MET A 250 -5.28 -12.88 1.75
C MET A 250 -6.57 -12.08 1.60
N LEU A 251 -7.25 -11.73 2.69
CA LEU A 251 -8.41 -10.82 2.66
C LEU A 251 -8.00 -9.38 2.32
N GLY A 252 -6.74 -9.02 2.56
CA GLY A 252 -6.21 -7.68 2.29
C GLY A 252 -6.46 -7.24 0.85
N PRO A 253 -5.91 -7.92 -0.19
CA PRO A 253 -6.09 -7.53 -1.59
C PRO A 253 -7.55 -7.53 -2.05
N PHE A 254 -8.41 -8.36 -1.47
CA PHE A 254 -9.85 -8.35 -1.77
C PHE A 254 -10.50 -7.05 -1.28
N ILE A 255 -10.34 -6.72 0.00
CA ILE A 255 -10.92 -5.49 0.56
C ILE A 255 -10.30 -4.25 -0.09
N ASP A 256 -8.98 -4.27 -0.25
CA ASP A 256 -8.19 -3.19 -0.81
C ASP A 256 -8.53 -2.90 -2.28
N THR A 257 -8.39 -3.91 -3.13
CA THR A 257 -8.39 -3.69 -4.57
C THR A 257 -9.73 -4.02 -5.20
N ILE A 258 -10.38 -5.11 -4.78
CA ILE A 258 -11.66 -5.51 -5.36
C ILE A 258 -12.79 -4.61 -4.85
N ILE A 259 -12.75 -4.19 -3.58
CA ILE A 259 -13.74 -3.28 -3.02
C ILE A 259 -13.28 -1.83 -3.12
N VAL A 260 -12.31 -1.39 -2.33
CA VAL A 260 -11.96 0.05 -2.20
C VAL A 260 -11.55 0.65 -3.55
N CYS A 261 -10.57 0.07 -4.27
CA CYS A 261 -10.13 0.62 -5.55
C CYS A 261 -11.23 0.66 -6.61
N THR A 262 -12.13 -0.33 -6.63
CA THR A 262 -13.28 -0.35 -7.54
C THR A 262 -14.23 0.81 -7.23
N LEU A 263 -14.52 1.05 -5.95
CA LEU A 263 -15.37 2.16 -5.57
C LEU A 263 -14.72 3.51 -5.92
N THR A 264 -13.40 3.68 -5.68
CA THR A 264 -12.65 4.86 -6.13
C THR A 264 -12.78 5.05 -7.64
N ALA A 265 -12.56 3.98 -8.41
CA ALA A 265 -12.62 4.03 -9.87
C ALA A 265 -14.02 4.42 -10.36
N ILE A 266 -15.07 3.88 -9.75
CA ILE A 266 -16.47 4.24 -10.07
C ILE A 266 -16.71 5.74 -9.82
N VAL A 267 -16.27 6.28 -8.67
CA VAL A 267 -16.38 7.71 -8.36
C VAL A 267 -15.64 8.58 -9.39
N ILE A 268 -14.44 8.17 -9.80
CA ILE A 268 -13.66 8.87 -10.83
C ILE A 268 -14.35 8.83 -12.20
N ILE A 269 -14.92 7.69 -12.57
CA ILE A 269 -15.58 7.50 -13.88
C ILE A 269 -16.89 8.28 -13.94
N LEU A 270 -17.75 8.16 -12.92
CA LEU A 270 -19.07 8.81 -12.92
C LEU A 270 -18.98 10.34 -12.87
N SER A 271 -17.95 10.88 -12.20
CA SER A 271 -17.73 12.33 -12.11
C SER A 271 -17.15 12.94 -13.39
N GLY A 272 -16.72 12.10 -14.34
CA GLY A 272 -16.03 12.52 -15.56
C GLY A 272 -14.64 13.11 -15.32
N ALA A 273 -14.10 13.07 -14.10
CA ALA A 273 -12.81 13.68 -13.75
C ALA A 273 -11.64 13.09 -14.58
N TYR A 274 -11.77 11.83 -15.02
CA TYR A 274 -10.77 11.18 -15.87
C TYR A 274 -10.68 11.73 -17.30
N LEU A 275 -11.63 12.57 -17.72
CA LEU A 275 -11.64 13.20 -19.04
C LEU A 275 -10.80 14.48 -19.08
N GLU A 276 -10.36 15.00 -17.92
CA GLU A 276 -9.48 16.16 -17.83
C GLU A 276 -8.02 15.77 -17.97
N ALA A 277 -7.37 16.29 -19.01
CA ALA A 277 -6.01 15.93 -19.39
C ALA A 277 -4.91 16.38 -18.40
N GLU A 278 -5.21 17.26 -17.45
CA GLU A 278 -4.21 17.89 -16.57
C GLU A 278 -4.16 17.30 -15.14
N SER A 279 -5.07 16.37 -14.79
CA SER A 279 -5.21 15.88 -13.41
C SER A 279 -4.51 14.53 -13.21
N ASP A 280 -3.20 14.50 -12.92
CA ASP A 280 -2.50 13.26 -12.51
C ASP A 280 -2.61 13.05 -11.00
N GLY A 281 -2.50 11.79 -10.56
CA GLY A 281 -2.41 11.49 -9.14
C GLY A 281 -3.73 11.66 -8.39
N ILE A 282 -3.58 12.09 -7.15
CA ILE A 282 -4.70 12.32 -6.23
C ILE A 282 -5.61 13.48 -6.64
N LEU A 283 -5.12 14.39 -7.50
CA LEU A 283 -5.88 15.55 -7.96
C LEU A 283 -7.14 15.13 -8.71
N MET A 284 -7.06 14.10 -9.54
CA MET A 284 -8.23 13.53 -10.23
C MET A 284 -9.28 13.03 -9.24
N THR A 285 -8.86 12.36 -8.16
CA THR A 285 -9.79 11.88 -7.14
C THR A 285 -10.42 13.03 -6.36
N LEU A 286 -9.66 14.08 -6.05
CA LEU A 286 -10.19 15.27 -5.39
C LEU A 286 -11.26 15.95 -6.24
N ILE A 287 -11.00 16.16 -7.54
CA ILE A 287 -11.98 16.70 -8.50
C ILE A 287 -13.23 15.81 -8.57
N ALA A 288 -13.03 14.49 -8.61
CA ALA A 288 -14.13 13.53 -8.64
C ALA A 288 -15.04 13.67 -7.41
N PHE A 289 -14.45 13.79 -6.22
CA PHE A 289 -15.20 13.95 -4.98
C PHE A 289 -15.84 15.32 -4.84
N GLU A 290 -15.15 16.40 -5.22
CA GLU A 290 -15.68 17.77 -5.25
C GLU A 290 -16.99 17.81 -6.05
N ARG A 291 -16.98 17.27 -7.28
CA ARG A 291 -18.16 17.21 -8.14
C ARG A 291 -19.27 16.33 -7.59
N SER A 292 -18.90 15.21 -7.00
CA SER A 292 -19.86 14.19 -6.57
C SER A 292 -20.53 14.51 -5.23
N LEU A 293 -19.95 15.41 -4.42
CA LEU A 293 -20.43 15.78 -3.09
C LEU A 293 -20.61 17.30 -2.94
N PHE A 294 -21.33 17.90 -3.89
CA PHE A 294 -21.84 19.28 -3.81
C PHE A 294 -20.76 20.33 -3.52
N GLY A 295 -19.53 20.15 -4.00
CA GLY A 295 -18.41 21.07 -3.80
C GLY A 295 -17.67 20.96 -2.46
N TYR A 296 -18.04 20.02 -1.59
CA TYR A 296 -17.37 19.79 -0.30
C TYR A 296 -16.59 18.48 -0.22
N GLY A 297 -16.67 17.64 -1.26
CA GLY A 297 -16.11 16.29 -1.23
C GLY A 297 -14.60 16.24 -1.18
N ASP A 298 -13.91 17.20 -1.79
CA ASP A 298 -12.45 17.32 -1.75
C ASP A 298 -11.94 17.68 -0.35
N VAL A 299 -12.65 18.52 0.40
CA VAL A 299 -12.36 18.82 1.81
C VAL A 299 -12.53 17.58 2.68
N ILE A 300 -13.61 16.82 2.49
CA ILE A 300 -13.82 15.54 3.19
C ILE A 300 -12.70 14.56 2.84
N LEU A 301 -12.35 14.45 1.56
CA LEU A 301 -11.28 13.58 1.10
C LEU A 301 -9.92 14.03 1.64
N MET A 302 -9.68 15.33 1.81
CA MET A 302 -8.44 15.85 2.40
C MET A 302 -8.25 15.41 3.86
N LEU A 303 -9.33 15.37 4.65
CA LEU A 303 -9.29 14.83 6.03
C LEU A 303 -8.92 13.34 6.03
N VAL A 304 -9.54 12.57 5.12
CA VAL A 304 -9.24 11.15 4.92
C VAL A 304 -7.78 10.94 4.51
N VAL A 305 -7.31 11.70 3.52
CA VAL A 305 -5.94 11.66 2.98
C VAL A 305 -4.91 12.01 4.04
N SER A 306 -5.23 12.95 4.93
CA SER A 306 -4.36 13.31 6.06
C SER A 306 -4.15 12.12 7.00
N ALA A 307 -5.23 11.43 7.36
CA ALA A 307 -5.16 10.26 8.20
C ALA A 307 -4.42 9.09 7.51
N PHE A 308 -4.69 8.86 6.22
CA PHE A 308 -3.97 7.86 5.42
C PHE A 308 -2.49 8.15 5.38
N ALA A 309 -2.10 9.36 4.99
CA ALA A 309 -0.70 9.74 4.84
C ALA A 309 0.08 9.51 6.13
N ILE A 310 -0.45 10.00 7.25
CA ILE A 310 0.16 9.86 8.57
C ILE A 310 0.32 8.37 8.95
N SER A 311 -0.73 7.57 8.80
CA SER A 311 -0.67 6.14 9.14
C SER A 311 0.33 5.34 8.29
N THR A 312 0.40 5.64 6.98
CA THR A 312 1.32 4.99 6.04
C THR A 312 2.77 5.40 6.35
N LEU A 313 3.04 6.68 6.62
CA LEU A 313 4.39 7.14 6.97
C LEU A 313 4.95 6.40 8.21
N PHE A 314 4.10 6.17 9.21
CA PHE A 314 4.54 5.45 10.42
C PHE A 314 4.85 3.98 10.13
N THR A 315 4.03 3.35 9.29
CA THR A 315 4.17 1.94 8.94
C THR A 315 5.42 1.71 8.07
N TYR A 316 5.72 2.62 7.15
CA TYR A 316 6.86 2.49 6.24
C TYR A 316 8.20 2.72 6.96
N SER A 317 8.25 3.68 7.89
CA SER A 317 9.39 3.83 8.82
C SER A 317 9.71 2.51 9.55
N TYR A 318 8.69 1.79 9.99
CA TYR A 318 8.86 0.49 10.63
C TYR A 318 9.45 -0.56 9.67
N TYR A 319 8.94 -0.67 8.45
CA TYR A 319 9.45 -1.65 7.48
C TYR A 319 10.90 -1.38 7.10
N GLY A 320 11.27 -0.13 6.82
CA GLY A 320 12.66 0.21 6.52
C GLY A 320 13.60 -0.03 7.72
N THR A 321 13.15 0.25 8.94
CA THR A 321 13.89 -0.09 10.17
C THR A 321 14.13 -1.61 10.26
N LYS A 322 13.17 -2.45 9.88
CA LYS A 322 13.35 -3.92 9.87
C LYS A 322 14.35 -4.37 8.81
N CYS A 323 14.30 -3.80 7.61
CA CYS A 323 15.31 -4.06 6.59
C CYS A 323 16.71 -3.69 7.08
N LEU A 324 16.89 -2.50 7.66
CA LEU A 324 18.19 -2.07 8.19
C LEU A 324 18.65 -2.94 9.37
N SER A 325 17.72 -3.32 10.24
CA SER A 325 18.01 -4.19 11.39
C SER A 325 18.51 -5.57 10.97
N PHE A 326 17.98 -6.12 9.87
CA PHE A 326 18.45 -7.40 9.33
C PHE A 326 19.85 -7.30 8.70
N LEU A 327 20.14 -6.18 8.04
CA LEU A 327 21.45 -5.91 7.43
C LEU A 327 22.54 -5.64 8.49
N THR A 328 22.14 -5.08 9.64
CA THR A 328 23.06 -4.60 10.67
C THR A 328 22.69 -5.13 12.06
N ASN A 329 22.02 -4.32 12.89
CA ASN A 329 21.51 -4.67 14.20
C ASN A 329 20.43 -3.67 14.65
N VAL A 330 19.76 -3.95 15.77
CA VAL A 330 18.64 -3.14 16.31
C VAL A 330 19.07 -1.72 16.76
N LYS A 331 20.35 -1.48 17.07
CA LYS A 331 20.82 -0.15 17.48
C LYS A 331 21.01 0.75 16.25
N ILE A 332 21.69 0.24 15.22
CA ILE A 332 21.95 0.96 13.97
C ILE A 332 20.65 1.16 13.18
N SER A 333 19.69 0.23 13.27
CA SER A 333 18.42 0.36 12.55
C SER A 333 17.64 1.62 12.88
N LYS A 334 17.81 2.19 14.08
CA LYS A 334 17.19 3.47 14.47
C LYS A 334 17.66 4.65 13.62
N LEU A 335 18.85 4.57 13.02
CA LEU A 335 19.37 5.60 12.11
C LEU A 335 18.54 5.70 10.83
N PHE A 336 17.85 4.62 10.43
CA PHE A 336 16.91 4.66 9.32
C PHE A 336 15.86 5.75 9.52
N ASN A 337 15.34 5.91 10.75
CA ASN A 337 14.31 6.92 11.02
C ASN A 337 14.81 8.36 10.85
N VAL A 338 16.10 8.62 11.08
CA VAL A 338 16.70 9.95 10.83
C VAL A 338 16.73 10.24 9.34
N TYR A 339 17.22 9.28 8.54
CA TYR A 339 17.23 9.38 7.08
C TYR A 339 15.81 9.48 6.50
N TYR A 340 14.90 8.64 7.00
CA TYR A 340 13.49 8.61 6.62
C TYR A 340 12.81 9.98 6.78
N VAL A 341 13.00 10.66 7.91
CA VAL A 341 12.45 12.00 8.15
C VAL A 341 12.98 13.01 7.14
N ALA A 342 14.28 12.96 6.80
CA ALA A 342 14.84 13.85 5.78
C ALA A 342 14.20 13.62 4.39
N THR A 343 13.90 12.36 4.05
CA THR A 343 13.27 12.03 2.75
C THR A 343 11.82 12.51 2.62
N ILE A 344 11.08 12.68 3.72
CA ILE A 344 9.70 13.22 3.69
C ILE A 344 9.70 14.66 3.17
N THR A 345 10.58 15.51 3.67
CA THR A 345 10.68 16.91 3.21
C THR A 345 11.10 16.98 1.74
N PHE A 346 12.08 16.17 1.33
CA PHE A 346 12.48 16.07 -0.07
C PHE A 346 11.32 15.64 -0.97
N ALA A 347 10.54 14.65 -0.54
CA ALA A 347 9.42 14.14 -1.31
C ALA A 347 8.29 15.15 -1.51
N ALA A 348 8.07 16.06 -0.56
CA ALA A 348 7.04 17.09 -0.68
C ALA A 348 7.29 18.06 -1.85
N VAL A 349 8.56 18.31 -2.20
CA VAL A 349 8.96 19.21 -3.30
C VAL A 349 9.27 18.47 -4.60
N ALA A 350 9.41 17.15 -4.57
CA ALA A 350 9.69 16.33 -5.75
C ALA A 350 8.51 16.32 -6.75
N SER A 351 8.80 16.00 -8.01
CA SER A 351 7.74 15.77 -9.00
C SER A 351 7.05 14.42 -8.78
N VAL A 352 5.76 14.35 -9.13
CA VAL A 352 4.95 13.12 -9.02
C VAL A 352 5.60 11.97 -9.80
N ASP A 353 6.07 12.22 -11.03
CA ASP A 353 6.74 11.21 -11.85
C ASP A 353 8.04 10.68 -11.25
N LEU A 354 8.88 11.55 -10.69
CA LEU A 354 10.13 11.14 -10.06
C LEU A 354 9.84 10.16 -8.93
N VAL A 355 8.86 10.50 -8.09
CA VAL A 355 8.50 9.72 -6.91
C VAL A 355 7.85 8.39 -7.31
N ILE A 356 6.96 8.37 -8.31
CA ILE A 356 6.35 7.15 -8.84
C ILE A 356 7.43 6.22 -9.41
N ASN A 357 8.32 6.73 -10.26
CA ASN A 357 9.35 5.91 -10.90
C ASN A 357 10.35 5.35 -9.88
N LEU A 358 10.72 6.14 -8.87
CA LEU A 358 11.59 5.69 -7.78
C LEU A 358 10.96 4.53 -7.00
N ILE A 359 9.70 4.67 -6.59
CA ILE A 359 9.03 3.62 -5.81
C ILE A 359 8.73 2.39 -6.65
N ASP A 360 8.26 2.55 -7.89
CA ASP A 360 8.00 1.41 -8.76
C ASP A 360 9.27 0.57 -9.01
N LEU A 361 10.42 1.23 -9.19
CA LEU A 361 11.69 0.54 -9.34
C LEU A 361 12.06 -0.22 -8.07
N ALA A 362 11.98 0.43 -6.90
CA ALA A 362 12.30 -0.20 -5.63
C ALA A 362 11.37 -1.42 -5.36
N TYR A 363 10.08 -1.28 -5.65
CA TYR A 363 9.08 -2.34 -5.52
C TYR A 363 9.34 -3.50 -6.47
N ALA A 364 9.72 -3.23 -7.72
CA ALA A 364 10.12 -4.28 -8.65
C ALA A 364 11.34 -5.06 -8.13
N LEU A 365 12.35 -4.36 -7.62
CA LEU A 365 13.55 -4.97 -7.05
C LEU A 365 13.25 -5.78 -5.77
N MET A 366 12.28 -5.38 -4.96
CA MET A 366 11.82 -6.14 -3.79
C MET A 366 11.00 -7.39 -4.18
N CYS A 367 10.17 -7.28 -5.22
CA CYS A 367 9.35 -8.38 -5.72
C CYS A 367 10.18 -9.59 -6.12
N ILE A 368 11.32 -9.39 -6.81
CA ILE A 368 12.19 -10.47 -7.32
C ILE A 368 12.58 -11.48 -6.21
N PRO A 369 13.32 -11.08 -5.15
CA PRO A 369 13.76 -12.00 -4.12
C PRO A 369 12.59 -12.61 -3.35
N ASN A 370 11.53 -11.83 -3.13
CA ASN A 370 10.37 -12.29 -2.41
C ASN A 370 9.63 -13.40 -3.18
N MET A 371 9.36 -13.17 -4.46
CA MET A 371 8.62 -14.11 -5.31
C MET A 371 9.40 -15.39 -5.55
N ILE A 372 10.73 -15.31 -5.73
CA ILE A 372 11.59 -16.51 -5.80
C ILE A 372 11.40 -17.37 -4.55
N ALA A 373 11.46 -16.76 -3.37
CA ALA A 373 11.32 -17.49 -2.11
C ALA A 373 9.92 -18.07 -1.91
N VAL A 374 8.87 -17.30 -2.22
CA VAL A 374 7.48 -17.77 -2.13
C VAL A 374 7.25 -18.98 -3.03
N LEU A 375 7.71 -18.94 -4.29
CA LEU A 375 7.54 -20.03 -5.24
C LEU A 375 8.31 -21.28 -4.82
N MET A 376 9.58 -21.14 -4.42
CA MET A 376 10.42 -22.26 -3.99
C MET A 376 9.93 -22.91 -2.68
N LEU A 377 9.33 -22.13 -1.78
CA LEU A 377 8.82 -22.61 -0.50
C LEU A 377 7.32 -22.97 -0.53
N ALA A 378 6.62 -22.75 -1.64
CA ALA A 378 5.20 -23.08 -1.79
C ALA A 378 4.86 -24.53 -1.40
N PRO A 379 5.67 -25.57 -1.73
CA PRO A 379 5.39 -26.94 -1.29
C PRO A 379 5.30 -27.11 0.24
N ARG A 380 6.06 -26.31 1.00
CA ARG A 380 6.03 -26.34 2.47
C ARG A 380 4.73 -25.77 3.01
N VAL A 381 4.22 -24.70 2.41
CA VAL A 381 2.92 -24.11 2.76
C VAL A 381 1.80 -25.08 2.39
N ASN A 382 1.87 -25.73 1.23
CA ASN A 382 0.87 -26.73 0.83
C ASN A 382 0.78 -27.91 1.81
N ALA A 383 1.93 -28.39 2.30
CA ALA A 383 1.96 -29.43 3.33
C ALA A 383 1.32 -28.95 4.65
N ALA A 384 1.62 -27.72 5.09
CA ALA A 384 1.03 -27.13 6.29
C ALA A 384 -0.49 -26.94 6.14
N MET A 385 -0.93 -26.43 4.99
CA MET A 385 -2.34 -26.25 4.64
C MET A 385 -3.13 -27.56 4.69
N ASN A 386 -2.59 -28.63 4.08
CA ASN A 386 -3.21 -29.94 4.13
C ASN A 386 -3.33 -30.49 5.56
N SER A 387 -2.31 -30.27 6.41
CA SER A 387 -2.36 -30.66 7.82
C SER A 387 -3.44 -29.88 8.58
N TYR A 388 -3.50 -28.56 8.37
CA TYR A 388 -4.46 -27.67 9.02
C TYR A 388 -5.91 -28.06 8.72
N PHE A 389 -6.25 -28.25 7.44
CA PHE A 389 -7.62 -28.60 7.06
C PHE A 389 -8.00 -30.02 7.48
N LYS A 390 -7.06 -30.99 7.49
CA LYS A 390 -7.33 -32.33 8.03
C LYS A 390 -7.72 -32.28 9.51
N LYS A 391 -6.97 -31.52 10.33
CA LYS A 391 -7.28 -31.32 11.76
C LYS A 391 -8.64 -30.65 11.96
N ARG A 392 -8.97 -29.64 11.14
CA ARG A 392 -10.23 -28.88 11.26
C ARG A 392 -11.47 -29.68 10.82
N HIS A 393 -11.34 -30.60 9.88
CA HIS A 393 -12.44 -31.44 9.39
C HIS A 393 -12.62 -32.75 10.17
N GLY A 394 -12.02 -32.91 11.35
CA GLY A 394 -12.24 -34.06 12.22
C GLY A 394 -11.75 -35.40 11.67
N LYS A 395 -10.87 -35.39 10.66
CA LYS A 395 -10.17 -36.60 10.20
C LYS A 395 -8.88 -36.75 11.00
N THR A 396 -9.04 -37.07 12.29
CA THR A 396 -7.99 -37.65 13.15
C THR A 396 -8.39 -39.07 13.49
#